data_AF-A0A973M389-F1
#
_entry.id   AF-A0A973M389-F1
#
_cell.length_a   1.000
_cell.length_b   1.000
_cell.length_c   1.000
_cell.angle_alpha   90.00
_cell.angle_beta   90.00
_cell.angle_gamma   90.00
#
_symmetry.space_group_name_H-M   'P 1'
#
loop_
_entity.id
_entity.type
_entity.pdbx_description
1 polymer ?
#
loop_
_entity_poly.entity_id
_entity_poly.type
_entity_poly.pdbx_seq_one_letter_code
_entity_poly.pdbx_strand_id
1 'polypeptide(L)'
;MTDTPPGRAGKFHAVVRPLLEEAGLHDFGPQAFFAVVLPLLQQAGYSGYGAQQRIVDATGMSPGTVSRLIRRQTVPDIQAFVALGELIDMTPLELLVLAGHFPASALESHQTLSENEQSQVGFEGLTPEEAAQRAADALGFHDEVRRSIFLGMIDTLKKSKPGDADQTGSAGGAAAQM
;
A
#
# COMPACT_ATOMS: atom_id res chain seq x y z
N MET A 1 30.93 9.00 -0.68
CA MET A 1 29.76 9.90 -0.85
C MET A 1 28.76 9.16 -1.71
N THR A 2 27.88 8.37 -1.09
CA THR A 2 26.72 7.78 -1.76
C THR A 2 25.57 8.74 -1.53
N ASP A 3 25.35 9.60 -2.50
CA ASP A 3 24.18 10.48 -2.56
C ASP A 3 23.00 9.61 -3.00
N THR A 4 22.40 8.92 -2.02
CA THR A 4 21.14 8.21 -2.23
C THR A 4 20.07 9.30 -2.37
N PRO A 5 19.40 9.43 -3.52
CA PRO A 5 18.35 10.43 -3.67
C PRO A 5 17.30 10.16 -2.58
N PRO A 6 16.79 11.20 -1.89
CA PRO A 6 15.77 11.00 -0.88
C PRO A 6 14.64 10.22 -1.52
N GLY A 7 14.31 9.06 -0.93
CA GLY A 7 13.17 8.26 -1.37
C GLY A 7 11.93 9.14 -1.48
N ARG A 8 10.98 8.81 -2.37
CA ARG A 8 9.81 9.64 -2.69
C ARG A 8 9.10 10.24 -1.45
N ALA A 9 9.10 9.55 -0.32
CA ALA A 9 8.52 10.03 0.94
C ALA A 9 9.23 11.27 1.56
N GLY A 10 10.52 11.48 1.29
CA GLY A 10 11.24 12.69 1.68
C GLY A 10 10.75 13.94 0.95
N LYS A 11 10.20 13.77 -0.27
CA LYS A 11 9.58 14.87 -1.03
C LYS A 11 8.27 15.32 -0.40
N PHE A 12 7.47 14.43 0.19
CA PHE A 12 6.22 14.81 0.85
C PHE A 12 6.47 15.88 1.89
N HIS A 13 7.32 15.62 2.88
CA HIS A 13 7.59 16.62 3.93
C HIS A 13 8.25 17.89 3.39
N ALA A 14 9.17 17.76 2.43
CA ALA A 14 9.90 18.91 1.88
C ALA A 14 9.02 19.84 1.03
N VAL A 15 7.99 19.31 0.36
CA VAL A 15 7.13 20.08 -0.56
C VAL A 15 5.79 20.44 0.09
N VAL A 16 5.18 19.51 0.83
CA VAL A 16 3.83 19.68 1.38
C VAL A 16 3.82 20.60 2.59
N ARG A 17 4.79 20.47 3.51
CA ARG A 17 4.80 21.28 4.74
C ARG A 17 4.88 22.79 4.46
N PRO A 18 5.78 23.29 3.59
CA PRO A 18 5.83 24.70 3.26
C PRO A 18 4.51 25.22 2.68
N LEU A 19 3.89 24.46 1.76
CA LEU A 19 2.62 24.85 1.13
C LEU A 19 1.45 24.90 2.12
N LEU A 20 1.42 24.00 3.11
CA LEU A 20 0.43 24.03 4.18
C LEU A 20 0.67 25.20 5.15
N GLU A 21 1.93 25.47 5.50
CA GLU A 21 2.30 26.60 6.37
C GLU A 21 1.98 27.95 5.72
N GLU A 22 2.28 28.12 4.43
CA GLU A 22 1.90 29.31 3.64
C GLU A 22 0.38 29.51 3.60
N ALA A 23 -0.38 28.41 3.59
CA ALA A 23 -1.84 28.44 3.65
C ALA A 23 -2.40 28.61 5.07
N GLY A 24 -1.57 28.59 6.12
CA GLY A 24 -2.00 28.63 7.52
C GLY A 24 -2.78 27.39 7.95
N LEU A 25 -2.53 26.24 7.33
CA LEU A 25 -3.23 24.98 7.57
C LEU A 25 -2.34 24.04 8.37
N HIS A 26 -2.88 23.53 9.49
CA HIS A 26 -2.19 22.58 10.36
C HIS A 26 -2.81 21.17 10.31
N ASP A 27 -4.02 21.06 9.76
CA ASP A 27 -4.77 19.82 9.63
C ASP A 27 -4.91 19.41 8.16
N PHE A 28 -5.01 18.10 7.93
CA PHE A 28 -5.35 17.54 6.63
C PHE A 28 -6.85 17.60 6.36
N GLY A 29 -7.23 17.62 5.07
CA GLY A 29 -8.62 17.75 4.65
C GLY A 29 -8.74 18.45 3.29
N PRO A 30 -9.98 18.74 2.83
CA PRO A 30 -10.21 19.35 1.52
C PRO A 30 -9.42 20.64 1.27
N GLN A 31 -9.28 21.50 2.29
CA GLN A 31 -8.54 22.75 2.18
C GLN A 31 -7.04 22.49 1.99
N ALA A 32 -6.47 21.56 2.76
CA ALA A 32 -5.07 21.14 2.64
C ALA A 32 -4.79 20.52 1.27
N PHE A 33 -5.69 19.67 0.79
CA PHE A 33 -5.63 19.11 -0.56
C PHE A 33 -5.54 20.21 -1.62
N PHE A 34 -6.44 21.20 -1.61
CA PHE A 34 -6.41 22.28 -2.60
C PHE A 34 -5.19 23.19 -2.47
N ALA A 35 -4.77 23.48 -1.23
CA ALA A 35 -3.61 24.32 -0.94
C ALA A 35 -2.31 23.73 -1.49
N VAL A 36 -2.23 22.41 -1.61
CA VAL A 36 -1.04 21.71 -2.11
C VAL A 36 -1.17 21.37 -3.60
N VAL A 37 -2.29 20.74 -4.00
CA VAL A 37 -2.47 20.22 -5.36
C VAL A 37 -2.51 21.33 -6.40
N LEU A 38 -3.20 22.46 -6.13
CA LEU A 38 -3.36 23.50 -7.15
C LEU A 38 -2.05 24.24 -7.44
N PRO A 39 -1.24 24.65 -6.45
CA PRO A 39 0.09 25.19 -6.74
C PRO A 39 1.00 24.20 -7.48
N LEU A 40 0.96 22.91 -7.13
CA LEU A 40 1.77 21.91 -7.82
C LEU A 40 1.32 21.69 -9.27
N LEU A 41 0.01 21.68 -9.55
CA LEU A 41 -0.51 21.66 -10.92
C LEU A 41 -0.04 22.89 -11.70
N GLN A 42 -0.04 24.07 -11.08
CA GLN A 42 0.48 25.29 -11.70
C GLN A 42 1.99 25.18 -12.00
N GLN A 43 2.78 24.67 -11.06
CA GLN A 43 4.22 24.44 -11.24
C GLN A 43 4.51 23.39 -12.33
N ALA A 44 3.67 22.37 -12.45
CA ALA A 44 3.72 21.36 -13.50
C ALA A 44 3.23 21.88 -14.88
N GLY A 45 2.87 23.16 -15.00
CA GLY A 45 2.47 23.77 -16.28
C GLY A 45 0.98 23.64 -16.61
N TYR A 46 0.15 23.16 -15.69
CA TYR A 46 -1.30 23.11 -15.82
C TYR A 46 -1.94 24.44 -15.36
N SER A 47 -1.45 25.55 -15.92
CA SER A 47 -1.99 26.91 -15.71
C SER A 47 -2.20 27.66 -17.02
N GLY A 48 -2.95 28.77 -16.96
CA GLY A 48 -3.25 29.60 -18.12
C GLY A 48 -4.30 29.03 -19.08
N TYR A 49 -4.33 29.55 -20.31
CA TYR A 49 -5.32 29.15 -21.31
C TYR A 49 -5.23 27.66 -21.65
N GLY A 50 -6.39 26.99 -21.72
CA GLY A 50 -6.49 25.57 -22.02
C GLY A 50 -6.02 24.61 -20.91
N ALA A 51 -5.59 25.11 -19.74
CA ALA A 51 -5.10 24.27 -18.64
C ALA A 51 -6.14 23.23 -18.19
N GLN A 52 -7.41 23.64 -18.09
CA GLN A 52 -8.50 22.73 -17.72
C GLN A 52 -8.62 21.56 -18.72
N GLN A 53 -8.51 21.83 -20.03
CA GLN A 53 -8.57 20.79 -21.03
C GLN A 53 -7.36 19.85 -20.94
N ARG A 54 -6.15 20.40 -20.74
CA ARG A 54 -4.95 19.58 -20.54
C ARG A 54 -5.05 18.66 -19.32
N ILE A 55 -5.67 19.12 -18.23
CA ILE A 55 -5.93 18.28 -17.05
C ILE A 55 -6.97 17.20 -17.41
N VAL A 56 -8.08 17.55 -18.07
CA VAL A 56 -9.08 16.58 -18.54
C VAL A 56 -8.42 15.48 -19.39
N ASP A 57 -7.62 15.87 -20.36
CA ASP A 57 -6.96 14.94 -21.30
C ASP A 57 -5.97 14.03 -20.57
N ALA A 58 -5.22 14.58 -19.60
CA ALA A 58 -4.21 13.81 -18.89
C ALA A 58 -4.79 12.90 -17.79
N THR A 59 -5.89 13.30 -17.14
CA THR A 59 -6.45 12.54 -16.02
C THR A 59 -7.69 11.73 -16.38
N GLY A 60 -8.27 11.93 -17.58
CA GLY A 60 -9.56 11.34 -17.96
C GLY A 60 -10.75 11.81 -17.13
N MET A 61 -10.58 12.87 -16.32
CA MET A 61 -11.67 13.41 -15.49
C MET A 61 -12.69 14.15 -16.35
N SER A 62 -13.95 14.19 -15.91
CA SER A 62 -14.95 15.02 -16.60
C SER A 62 -14.57 16.51 -16.52
N PRO A 63 -14.89 17.32 -17.56
CA PRO A 63 -14.63 18.76 -17.52
C PRO A 63 -15.28 19.46 -16.31
N GLY A 64 -16.44 18.97 -15.87
CA GLY A 64 -17.14 19.47 -14.69
C GLY A 64 -16.37 19.18 -13.39
N THR A 65 -15.81 17.99 -13.25
CA THR A 65 -14.97 17.60 -12.11
C THR A 65 -13.73 18.47 -12.04
N VAL A 66 -13.02 18.65 -13.17
CA VAL A 66 -11.81 19.50 -13.22
C VAL A 66 -12.16 20.95 -12.92
N SER A 67 -13.27 21.47 -13.44
CA SER A 67 -13.73 22.84 -13.14
C SER A 67 -13.96 23.04 -11.63
N ARG A 68 -14.62 22.09 -10.98
CA ARG A 68 -14.88 22.13 -9.53
C ARG A 68 -13.59 21.99 -8.71
N LEU A 69 -12.66 21.15 -9.14
CA LEU A 69 -11.33 21.01 -8.53
C LEU A 69 -10.57 22.35 -8.56
N ILE A 70 -10.43 22.96 -9.74
CA ILE A 70 -9.70 24.23 -9.91
C ILE A 70 -10.35 25.35 -9.06
N ARG A 71 -11.67 25.34 -8.95
CA ARG A 71 -12.45 26.30 -8.13
C ARG A 71 -12.46 25.97 -6.64
N ARG A 72 -11.73 24.95 -6.18
CA ARG A 72 -11.68 24.50 -4.78
C ARG A 72 -13.06 24.09 -4.22
N GLN A 73 -13.94 23.60 -5.09
CA GLN A 73 -15.32 23.24 -4.72
C GLN A 73 -15.47 21.76 -4.37
N THR A 74 -14.66 20.89 -4.97
CA THR A 74 -14.80 19.44 -4.79
C THR A 74 -13.44 18.76 -4.92
N VAL A 75 -13.11 17.93 -3.93
CA VAL A 75 -12.02 16.96 -4.05
C VAL A 75 -12.51 15.85 -4.98
N PRO A 76 -11.78 15.52 -6.06
CA PRO A 76 -12.17 14.45 -6.98
C PRO A 76 -12.30 13.09 -6.28
N ASP A 77 -12.98 12.15 -6.93
CA ASP A 77 -13.06 10.78 -6.44
C ASP A 77 -11.67 10.13 -6.37
N ILE A 78 -11.51 9.18 -5.46
CA ILE A 78 -10.24 8.46 -5.19
C ILE A 78 -9.62 7.87 -6.46
N GLN A 79 -10.45 7.45 -7.43
CA GLN A 79 -9.97 6.90 -8.70
C GLN A 79 -9.14 7.91 -9.50
N ALA A 80 -9.41 9.21 -9.36
CA ALA A 80 -8.65 10.27 -10.02
C ALA A 80 -7.29 10.53 -9.37
N PHE A 81 -7.03 10.03 -8.16
CA PHE A 81 -5.79 10.34 -7.41
C PHE A 81 -4.57 9.68 -8.05
N VAL A 82 -4.74 8.56 -8.76
CA VAL A 82 -3.63 7.95 -9.51
C VAL A 82 -3.14 8.89 -10.60
N ALA A 83 -4.02 9.27 -11.52
CA ALA A 83 -3.65 10.14 -12.63
C ALA A 83 -3.27 11.56 -12.17
N LEU A 84 -3.95 12.09 -11.15
CA LEU A 84 -3.61 13.40 -10.59
C LEU A 84 -2.25 13.39 -9.89
N GLY A 85 -1.92 12.31 -9.17
CA GLY A 85 -0.62 12.13 -8.53
C GLY A 85 0.52 12.08 -9.55
N GLU A 86 0.33 11.38 -10.67
CA GLU A 86 1.29 11.34 -11.76
C GLU A 86 1.59 12.74 -12.33
N LEU A 87 0.59 13.62 -12.41
CA LEU A 87 0.79 14.98 -12.92
C LEU A 87 1.67 15.87 -12.04
N ILE A 88 1.67 15.62 -10.74
CA ILE A 88 2.32 16.48 -9.74
C ILE A 88 3.42 15.77 -8.95
N ASP A 89 3.87 14.61 -9.44
CA ASP A 89 4.87 13.75 -8.81
C ASP A 89 4.54 13.42 -7.32
N MET A 90 3.26 13.11 -7.06
CA MET A 90 2.77 12.65 -5.76
C MET A 90 2.16 11.25 -5.86
N THR A 91 2.30 10.46 -4.81
CA THR A 91 1.68 9.15 -4.71
C THR A 91 0.19 9.27 -4.36
N PRO A 92 -0.65 8.29 -4.75
CA PRO A 92 -2.06 8.28 -4.36
C PRO A 92 -2.28 8.31 -2.85
N LEU A 93 -1.38 7.68 -2.07
CA LEU A 93 -1.44 7.66 -0.61
C LEU A 93 -1.24 9.06 -0.02
N GLU A 94 -0.29 9.82 -0.54
CA GLU A 94 -0.05 11.21 -0.12
C GLU A 94 -1.27 12.10 -0.39
N LEU A 95 -1.93 11.91 -1.54
CA LEU A 95 -3.17 12.60 -1.87
C LEU A 95 -4.34 12.21 -0.94
N LEU A 96 -4.43 10.93 -0.56
CA LEU A 96 -5.43 10.45 0.40
C LEU A 96 -5.22 11.03 1.80
N VAL A 97 -3.96 11.12 2.26
CA VAL A 97 -3.62 11.78 3.51
C VAL A 97 -3.96 13.26 3.43
N LEU A 98 -3.57 13.96 2.36
CA LEU A 98 -3.89 15.37 2.14
C LEU A 98 -5.40 15.65 2.15
N ALA A 99 -6.19 14.79 1.52
CA ALA A 99 -7.64 14.88 1.50
C ALA A 99 -8.30 14.55 2.86
N GLY A 100 -7.53 14.07 3.84
CA GLY A 100 -8.01 13.72 5.17
C GLY A 100 -8.63 12.32 5.27
N HIS A 101 -8.44 11.45 4.28
CA HIS A 101 -8.95 10.08 4.31
C HIS A 101 -8.12 9.15 5.20
N PHE A 102 -6.83 9.47 5.38
CA PHE A 102 -5.92 8.73 6.26
C PHE A 102 -5.13 9.69 7.17
N PRO A 103 -4.73 9.23 8.37
CA PRO A 103 -3.81 9.99 9.22
C PRO A 103 -2.41 10.04 8.59
N ALA A 104 -1.61 11.06 8.94
CA ALA A 104 -0.23 11.19 8.45
C ALA A 104 0.67 9.98 8.78
N SER A 105 0.42 9.30 9.90
CA SER A 105 1.15 8.09 10.29
C SER A 105 1.03 6.93 9.27
N ALA A 106 0.04 7.00 8.36
CA ALA A 106 -0.07 6.04 7.26
C ALA A 106 1.12 6.13 6.28
N LEU A 107 1.73 7.30 6.12
CA LEU A 107 2.93 7.48 5.30
C LEU A 107 4.16 6.82 5.96
N GLU A 108 4.26 6.90 7.27
CA GLU A 108 5.36 6.31 8.06
C GLU A 108 5.28 4.78 8.06
N SER A 109 4.07 4.21 8.11
CA SER A 109 3.87 2.75 8.07
C SER A 109 4.22 2.14 6.71
N HIS A 110 4.09 2.91 5.62
CA HIS A 110 4.61 2.51 4.31
C HIS A 110 6.13 2.66 4.20
N GLN A 111 6.74 3.61 4.92
CA GLN A 111 8.21 3.73 4.99
C GLN A 111 8.81 2.52 5.69
N THR A 112 8.27 2.09 6.84
CA THR A 112 8.80 0.94 7.56
C THR A 112 8.65 -0.37 6.79
N LEU A 113 7.61 -0.52 5.95
CA LEU A 113 7.48 -1.64 5.02
C LEU A 113 8.40 -1.52 3.80
N SER A 114 8.72 -0.30 3.35
CA SER A 114 9.68 -0.08 2.26
C SER A 114 11.14 -0.19 2.72
N GLU A 115 11.43 0.07 3.99
CA GLU A 115 12.76 0.02 4.61
C GLU A 115 13.03 -1.34 5.26
N ASN A 116 12.01 -1.98 5.85
CA ASN A 116 12.08 -3.36 6.34
C ASN A 116 11.32 -4.29 5.39
N GLU A 117 12.01 -4.79 4.37
CA GLU A 117 11.53 -5.85 3.48
C GLU A 117 10.73 -5.32 2.26
N GLN A 118 11.45 -5.25 1.13
CA GLN A 118 10.89 -5.88 -0.06
C GLN A 118 10.35 -7.25 0.38
N SER A 119 9.03 -7.36 0.53
CA SER A 119 8.37 -8.64 0.64
C SER A 119 8.66 -9.36 -0.67
N GLN A 120 9.75 -10.12 -0.69
CA GLN A 120 10.16 -10.98 -1.79
C GLN A 120 9.19 -12.17 -1.80
N VAL A 121 7.94 -11.94 -2.17
CA VAL A 121 6.95 -12.97 -2.53
C VAL A 121 7.27 -13.60 -3.90
N GLY A 122 8.56 -13.71 -4.19
CA GLY A 122 9.12 -14.21 -5.43
C GLY A 122 10.64 -14.28 -5.33
N PHE A 123 11.17 -14.90 -4.27
CA PHE A 123 12.57 -15.32 -4.29
C PHE A 123 12.66 -16.73 -4.88
N GLU A 124 13.04 -16.77 -6.15
CA GLU A 124 13.66 -17.93 -6.78
C GLU A 124 14.89 -18.33 -5.95
N GLY A 125 14.82 -19.49 -5.28
CA GLY A 125 16.00 -20.13 -4.69
C GLY A 125 15.95 -20.47 -3.20
N LEU A 126 14.85 -20.24 -2.48
CA LEU A 126 14.68 -20.79 -1.13
C LEU A 126 14.03 -22.17 -1.19
N THR A 127 14.69 -23.19 -0.63
CA THR A 127 14.01 -24.48 -0.47
C THR A 127 12.87 -24.31 0.54
N PRO A 128 11.78 -25.09 0.41
CA PRO A 128 10.69 -25.05 1.40
C PRO A 128 11.16 -25.30 2.84
N GLU A 129 12.26 -26.02 3.00
CA GLU A 129 12.90 -26.29 4.29
C GLU A 129 13.58 -25.05 4.86
N GLU A 130 14.31 -24.29 4.04
CA GLU A 130 14.97 -23.05 4.46
C GLU A 130 13.95 -21.96 4.84
N ALA A 131 12.84 -21.89 4.10
CA ALA A 131 11.75 -20.96 4.42
C ALA A 131 11.09 -21.32 5.77
N ALA A 132 10.85 -22.61 6.01
CA ALA A 132 10.28 -23.08 7.27
C ALA A 132 11.24 -22.84 8.46
N GLN A 133 12.54 -23.00 8.24
CA GLN A 133 13.57 -22.73 9.23
C GLN A 133 13.62 -21.24 9.62
N ARG A 134 13.61 -20.33 8.63
CA ARG A 134 13.58 -18.89 8.90
C ARG A 134 12.30 -18.43 9.58
N ALA A 135 11.15 -19.02 9.22
CA ALA A 135 9.89 -18.75 9.91
C ALA A 135 9.93 -19.19 11.37
N ALA A 136 10.54 -20.35 11.68
CA ALA A 136 10.70 -20.81 13.05
C ALA A 136 11.57 -19.85 13.88
N ASP A 137 12.66 -19.35 13.30
CA ASP A 137 13.56 -18.41 13.96
C ASP A 137 12.92 -17.04 14.17
N ALA A 138 12.19 -16.52 13.17
CA ALA A 138 11.46 -15.26 13.27
C ALA A 138 10.32 -15.31 14.30
N LEU A 139 9.69 -16.47 14.48
CA LEU A 139 8.65 -16.69 15.49
C LEU A 139 9.23 -16.99 16.88
N GLY A 140 10.55 -16.97 17.06
CA GLY A 140 11.22 -17.15 18.35
C GLY A 140 11.27 -18.60 18.83
N PHE A 141 11.09 -19.58 17.96
CA PHE A 141 11.22 -21.00 18.29
C PHE A 141 12.70 -21.42 18.27
N HIS A 142 13.43 -21.03 19.31
CA HIS A 142 14.86 -21.37 19.49
C HIS A 142 15.09 -22.73 20.20
N ASP A 143 14.03 -23.32 20.77
CA ASP A 143 14.07 -24.63 21.39
C ASP A 143 13.92 -25.73 20.34
N GLU A 144 14.84 -26.71 20.35
CA GLU A 144 14.93 -27.76 19.33
C GLU A 144 13.64 -28.61 19.25
N VAL A 145 12.97 -28.84 20.39
CA VAL A 145 11.73 -29.62 20.45
C VAL A 145 10.57 -28.80 19.87
N ARG A 146 10.48 -27.50 20.19
CA ARG A 146 9.43 -26.64 19.62
C ARG A 146 9.62 -26.42 18.12
N ARG A 147 10.88 -26.30 17.68
CA ARG A 147 11.24 -26.22 16.27
C ARG A 147 10.84 -27.49 15.52
N SER A 148 11.14 -28.67 16.06
CA SER A 148 10.76 -29.93 15.42
C SER A 148 9.24 -30.10 15.30
N ILE A 149 8.47 -29.67 16.32
CA ILE A 149 7.01 -29.69 16.28
C ILE A 149 6.47 -28.76 15.19
N PHE A 150 7.01 -27.54 15.10
CA PHE A 150 6.60 -26.56 14.10
C PHE A 150 6.88 -27.04 12.67
N LEU A 151 8.08 -27.58 12.42
CA LEU A 151 8.44 -28.15 11.12
C LEU A 151 7.56 -29.36 10.76
N GLY A 152 7.29 -30.24 11.73
CA GLY A 152 6.38 -31.37 11.53
C GLY A 152 4.94 -30.96 11.19
N MET A 153 4.46 -29.86 11.75
CA MET A 153 3.15 -29.30 11.43
C MET A 153 3.11 -28.75 9.99
N ILE A 154 4.16 -28.05 9.56
CA ILE A 154 4.29 -27.59 8.16
C ILE A 154 4.29 -28.77 7.19
N ASP A 155 5.03 -29.84 7.49
CA ASP A 155 5.06 -31.05 6.64
C ASP A 155 3.71 -31.78 6.58
N THR A 156 2.97 -31.77 7.69
CA THR A 156 1.61 -32.33 7.72
C THR A 156 0.67 -31.51 6.82
N LEU A 157 0.74 -30.17 6.90
CA LEU A 157 -0.04 -29.27 6.05
C LEU A 157 0.34 -29.39 4.57
N LYS A 158 1.62 -29.63 4.24
CA LYS A 158 2.08 -29.89 2.85
C LYS A 158 1.50 -31.18 2.27
N LYS A 159 1.30 -32.21 3.11
CA LYS A 159 0.73 -33.50 2.69
C LYS A 159 -0.79 -33.43 2.54
N SER A 160 -1.47 -32.59 3.32
CA SER A 160 -2.92 -32.37 3.24
C SER A 160 -3.28 -31.36 2.15
N LYS A 161 -3.29 -31.77 0.88
CA LYS A 161 -3.97 -31.02 -0.19
C LYS A 161 -5.50 -31.14 -0.02
N PRO A 162 -6.28 -30.08 -0.29
CA PRO A 162 -7.74 -30.14 -0.23
C PRO A 162 -8.26 -30.90 -1.45
N GLY A 163 -8.56 -32.18 -1.25
CA GLY A 163 -9.12 -33.06 -2.27
C GLY A 163 -9.45 -34.47 -1.79
N ASP A 164 -9.42 -34.73 -0.47
CA ASP A 164 -9.80 -36.02 0.10
C ASP A 164 -10.80 -35.79 1.25
N ALA A 165 -11.98 -35.34 0.84
CA ALA A 165 -13.18 -35.32 1.66
C ALA A 165 -14.29 -35.98 0.84
N ASP A 166 -14.25 -37.31 0.73
CA ASP A 166 -15.47 -38.09 0.57
C ASP A 166 -15.27 -39.56 0.97
N GLN A 167 -15.75 -39.90 2.17
CA GLN A 167 -16.41 -41.18 2.48
C GLN A 167 -16.90 -41.18 3.94
N THR A 168 -18.10 -40.62 4.14
CA THR A 168 -18.99 -41.05 5.22
C THR A 168 -19.78 -42.27 4.77
N GLY A 169 -19.69 -43.40 5.49
CA GLY A 169 -20.68 -44.48 5.33
C GLY A 169 -20.32 -45.88 5.86
N SER A 170 -20.60 -46.13 7.14
CA SER A 170 -21.28 -47.32 7.69
C SER A 170 -21.10 -48.71 7.04
N ALA A 171 -20.52 -49.67 7.79
CA ALA A 171 -21.08 -51.03 8.02
C ALA A 171 -20.19 -51.86 8.99
N GLY A 172 -20.83 -52.65 9.86
CA GLY A 172 -20.22 -53.34 11.00
C GLY A 172 -19.57 -54.69 10.71
N GLY A 173 -19.01 -55.29 11.76
CA GLY A 173 -18.42 -56.63 11.72
C GLY A 173 -17.50 -56.95 12.88
N ALA A 174 -17.97 -56.90 14.12
CA ALA A 174 -17.30 -57.55 15.25
C ALA A 174 -18.22 -58.63 15.83
N ALA A 175 -18.07 -59.86 15.31
CA ALA A 175 -18.61 -61.08 15.90
C ALA A 175 -17.47 -62.09 16.11
N ALA A 176 -17.20 -62.34 17.40
CA ALA A 176 -16.70 -63.54 18.07
C ALA A 176 -15.49 -64.33 17.55
N GLN A 177 -14.53 -64.56 18.45
CA GLN A 177 -13.92 -65.89 18.68
C GLN A 177 -13.59 -66.08 20.17
N MET A 178 -14.33 -66.99 20.80
CA MET A 178 -13.78 -68.05 21.68
C MET A 178 -13.50 -69.27 20.81
#